data_AF-A0A4P6TLI6-F1
#
_entry.id   AF-A0A4P6TLI6-F1
#
_cell.length_a   1.000
_cell.length_b   1.000
_cell.length_c   1.000
_cell.angle_alpha   90.00
_cell.angle_beta   90.00
_cell.angle_gamma   90.00
#
_symmetry.space_group_name_H-M   'P 1'
#
loop_
_entity.id
_entity.type
_entity.pdbx_description
1 polymer ?
#
loop_
_entity_poly.entity_id
_entity_poly.type
_entity_poly.pdbx_seq_one_letter_code
_entity_poly.pdbx_strand_id
1 'polypeptide(L)'
;MTKPLNLQDHFMPIPGDPDGAMHLSMPALLLVTSSCIKSDDTPLQGKQRATSVLVEFVAMLRQIHYPQVEYLETWLLSGDPDARRLLPALVKAVDAVGQEAVGRMINRLMEGN
;
A
#
# COMPACT_ATOMS: atom_id res chain seq x y z
N MET A 1 23.51 7.95 -3.09
CA MET A 1 23.35 6.49 -3.22
C MET A 1 22.12 6.08 -2.42
N THR A 2 21.07 5.54 -3.04
CA THR A 2 19.91 4.99 -2.33
C THR A 2 20.33 3.67 -1.65
N LYS A 3 20.11 3.57 -0.32
CA LYS A 3 20.32 2.34 0.46
C LYS A 3 19.61 1.17 -0.25
N PRO A 4 20.22 -0.03 -0.33
CA PRO A 4 19.55 -1.21 -0.88
C PRO A 4 18.23 -1.46 -0.13
N LEU A 5 17.17 -1.83 -0.86
CA LEU A 5 15.86 -2.12 -0.29
C LEU A 5 15.97 -3.33 0.64
N ASN A 6 15.73 -3.12 1.93
CA ASN A 6 15.65 -4.18 2.92
C ASN A 6 14.18 -4.40 3.28
N LEU A 7 13.63 -5.59 3.00
CA LEU A 7 12.24 -5.91 3.30
C LEU A 7 11.93 -5.74 4.80
N GLN A 8 12.89 -6.02 5.68
CA GLN A 8 12.70 -5.90 7.14
C GLN A 8 12.42 -4.45 7.59
N ASP A 9 12.87 -3.44 6.82
CA ASP A 9 12.62 -2.03 7.13
C ASP A 9 11.12 -1.66 6.93
N HIS A 10 10.33 -2.54 6.31
CA HIS A 10 8.94 -2.32 5.97
C HIS A 10 7.93 -3.16 6.77
N PHE A 11 8.44 -4.14 7.54
CA PHE A 11 7.69 -5.07 8.38
C PHE A 11 8.43 -5.22 9.71
N MET A 12 7.93 -4.57 10.76
CA MET A 12 8.55 -4.60 12.09
C MET A 12 7.61 -5.27 13.09
N PRO A 13 8.06 -6.25 13.89
CA PRO A 13 7.21 -6.86 14.91
C PRO A 13 6.78 -5.83 15.95
N ILE A 14 5.55 -5.98 16.47
CA ILE A 14 5.05 -5.18 17.60
C ILE A 14 5.61 -5.81 18.90
N PRO A 15 6.45 -5.10 19.67
CA PRO A 15 7.04 -5.66 20.88
C PRO A 15 5.97 -6.03 21.91
N GLY A 16 6.00 -7.28 22.38
CA GLY A 16 5.09 -7.77 23.44
C GLY A 16 3.70 -8.18 22.95
N ASP A 17 3.44 -8.16 21.65
CA ASP A 17 2.21 -8.69 21.08
C ASP A 17 2.26 -10.23 21.04
N PRO A 18 1.35 -10.95 21.74
CA PRO A 18 1.40 -12.41 21.86
C PRO A 18 1.04 -13.12 20.54
N ASP A 19 0.35 -12.43 19.63
CA ASP A 19 -0.13 -12.96 18.37
C ASP A 19 0.87 -12.71 17.23
N GLY A 20 1.99 -12.03 17.51
CA GLY A 20 3.06 -11.77 16.56
C GLY A 20 2.70 -10.70 15.53
N ALA A 21 1.85 -9.74 15.89
CA ALA A 21 1.47 -8.66 15.01
C ALA A 21 2.67 -7.82 14.52
N MET A 22 2.52 -7.17 13.36
CA MET A 22 3.57 -6.36 12.73
C MET A 22 3.10 -4.93 12.45
N HIS A 23 3.96 -3.96 12.73
CA HIS A 23 3.90 -2.63 12.13
C HIS A 23 4.31 -2.69 10.65
N LEU A 24 3.49 -2.07 9.81
CA LEU A 24 3.72 -1.96 8.38
C LEU A 24 4.08 -0.52 8.01
N SER A 25 5.09 -0.36 7.16
CA SER A 25 5.31 0.91 6.46
C SER A 25 4.17 1.17 5.45
N MET A 26 3.93 2.42 5.07
CA MET A 26 2.89 2.77 4.08
C MET A 26 3.02 2.02 2.74
N PRO A 27 4.23 1.85 2.14
CA PRO A 27 4.41 1.01 0.96
C PRO A 27 3.99 -0.45 1.17
N ALA A 28 4.31 -1.04 2.32
CA ALA A 28 3.92 -2.41 2.64
C ALA A 28 2.41 -2.54 2.88
N LEU A 29 1.80 -1.55 3.51
CA LEU A 29 0.34 -1.53 3.72
C LEU A 29 -0.42 -1.48 2.39
N LEU A 30 0.00 -0.62 1.46
CA LEU A 30 -0.60 -0.56 0.12
C LEU A 30 -0.42 -1.87 -0.65
N LEU A 31 0.73 -2.53 -0.48
CA LEU A 31 1.01 -3.83 -1.07
C LEU A 31 0.06 -4.92 -0.52
N VAL A 32 -0.11 -5.01 0.80
CA VAL A 32 -1.05 -5.93 1.44
C VAL A 32 -2.49 -5.64 1.01
N THR A 33 -2.85 -4.35 0.93
CA THR A 33 -4.17 -3.90 0.46
C THR A 33 -4.46 -4.38 -0.96
N SER A 34 -3.47 -4.36 -1.86
CA SER A 34 -3.60 -4.91 -3.21
C SER A 34 -3.92 -6.41 -3.20
N SER A 35 -3.21 -7.22 -2.41
CA SER A 35 -3.49 -8.66 -2.29
C SER A 35 -4.91 -8.97 -1.78
N CYS A 36 -5.53 -8.06 -1.01
CA CYS A 36 -6.89 -8.26 -0.52
C CYS A 36 -7.94 -8.30 -1.64
N ILE A 37 -7.71 -7.67 -2.80
CA ILE A 37 -8.69 -7.54 -3.89
C ILE A 37 -9.12 -8.91 -4.43
N LYS A 38 -8.15 -9.82 -4.64
CA LYS A 38 -8.40 -11.16 -5.20
C LYS A 38 -8.39 -12.28 -4.18
N SER A 39 -8.01 -12.04 -2.93
CA SER A 39 -8.03 -13.06 -1.89
C SER A 39 -9.45 -13.61 -1.69
N ASP A 40 -9.59 -14.94 -1.68
CA ASP A 40 -10.87 -15.62 -1.43
C ASP A 40 -11.34 -15.44 0.02
N ASP A 41 -10.40 -15.23 0.94
CA ASP A 41 -10.68 -15.05 2.37
C ASP A 41 -11.10 -13.61 2.74
N THR A 42 -10.95 -12.65 1.82
CA THR A 42 -11.38 -11.26 2.05
C THR A 42 -12.88 -11.11 1.79
N PRO A 43 -13.68 -10.64 2.75
CA PRO A 43 -15.10 -10.32 2.53
C PRO A 43 -15.28 -9.27 1.42
N LEU A 44 -16.43 -9.27 0.73
CA LEU A 44 -16.71 -8.33 -0.37
C LEU A 44 -16.51 -6.86 0.04
N GLN A 45 -16.96 -6.47 1.23
CA GLN A 45 -16.76 -5.12 1.75
C GLN A 45 -15.26 -4.80 1.91
N GLY A 46 -14.45 -5.76 2.36
CA GLY A 46 -13.00 -5.63 2.44
C GLY A 46 -12.36 -5.43 1.07
N LYS A 47 -12.80 -6.18 0.05
CA LYS A 47 -12.34 -6.03 -1.35
C LYS A 47 -12.67 -4.66 -1.93
N GLN A 48 -13.88 -4.16 -1.63
CA GLN A 48 -14.30 -2.82 -2.06
C GLN A 48 -13.47 -1.73 -1.40
N ARG A 49 -13.28 -1.80 -0.08
CA ARG A 49 -12.42 -0.85 0.66
C ARG A 49 -10.98 -0.88 0.14
N ALA A 50 -10.42 -2.07 -0.08
CA ALA A 50 -9.09 -2.22 -0.64
C ALA A 50 -8.96 -1.55 -2.01
N THR A 51 -9.93 -1.80 -2.90
CA THR A 51 -10.00 -1.15 -4.21
C THR A 51 -10.07 0.37 -4.07
N SER A 52 -10.93 0.90 -3.18
CA SER A 52 -11.07 2.34 -2.95
C SER A 52 -9.77 2.99 -2.48
N VAL A 53 -9.05 2.38 -1.54
CA VAL A 53 -7.75 2.87 -1.05
C VAL A 53 -6.74 2.98 -2.20
N LEU A 54 -6.65 1.95 -3.04
CA LEU A 54 -5.67 1.94 -4.13
C LEU A 54 -6.05 2.90 -5.26
N VAL A 55 -7.34 3.02 -5.59
CA VAL A 55 -7.84 3.99 -6.58
C VAL A 55 -7.53 5.41 -6.13
N GLU A 56 -7.75 5.73 -4.85
CA GLU A 56 -7.46 7.06 -4.34
C GLU A 56 -5.95 7.35 -4.30
N PHE A 57 -5.13 6.37 -3.89
CA PHE A 57 -3.67 6.51 -3.95
C PHE A 57 -3.17 6.78 -5.37
N VAL A 58 -3.69 6.05 -6.37
CA VAL A 58 -3.39 6.30 -7.79
C VAL A 58 -3.83 7.70 -8.21
N ALA A 59 -4.99 8.18 -7.75
CA ALA A 59 -5.45 9.53 -8.05
C ALA A 59 -4.50 10.60 -7.49
N MET A 60 -3.97 10.42 -6.28
CA MET A 60 -2.94 11.31 -5.72
C MET A 60 -1.68 11.33 -6.60
N LEU A 61 -1.22 10.16 -7.07
CA LEU A 61 -0.07 10.07 -7.99
C LEU A 61 -0.32 10.79 -9.31
N ARG A 62 -1.54 10.70 -9.86
CA ARG A 62 -1.93 11.41 -11.09
C ARG A 62 -1.89 12.93 -10.91
N GLN A 63 -2.39 13.45 -9.78
CA GLN A 63 -2.41 14.89 -9.50
C GLN A 63 -1.01 15.51 -9.49
N ILE A 64 -0.02 14.76 -9.02
CA ILE A 64 1.39 15.20 -9.00
C ILE A 64 2.15 14.81 -10.27
N HIS A 65 1.48 14.28 -11.29
CA HIS A 65 2.08 13.79 -12.54
C HIS A 65 3.22 12.78 -12.31
N TYR A 66 3.05 11.86 -11.34
CA TYR A 66 4.09 10.91 -10.98
C TYR A 66 4.46 9.99 -12.16
N PRO A 67 5.75 9.88 -12.52
CA PRO A 67 6.18 8.98 -13.57
C PRO A 67 5.86 7.52 -13.19
N GLN A 68 5.28 6.75 -14.11
CA GLN A 68 4.87 5.34 -13.91
C GLN A 68 3.57 5.14 -13.12
N VAL A 69 2.70 6.15 -13.01
CA VAL A 69 1.38 5.99 -12.38
C VAL A 69 0.54 4.86 -13.00
N GLU A 70 0.55 4.72 -14.33
CA GLU A 70 -0.16 3.65 -15.06
C GLU A 70 0.36 2.25 -14.73
N TYR A 71 1.69 2.13 -14.56
CA TYR A 71 2.30 0.87 -14.13
C TYR A 71 1.84 0.51 -12.72
N LEU A 72 1.91 1.45 -11.77
CA LEU A 72 1.47 1.21 -10.40
C LEU A 72 -0.02 0.89 -10.32
N GLU A 73 -0.87 1.61 -11.06
CA GLU A 73 -2.30 1.35 -11.12
C GLU A 73 -2.60 -0.07 -11.62
N THR A 74 -2.00 -0.46 -12.76
CA THR A 74 -2.20 -1.77 -13.37
C THR A 74 -1.89 -2.89 -12.39
N TRP A 75 -0.76 -2.79 -11.70
CA TRP A 75 -0.29 -3.85 -10.82
C TRP A 75 -0.94 -3.84 -9.43
N LEU A 76 -1.31 -2.68 -8.90
CA LEU A 76 -2.01 -2.61 -7.62
C LEU A 76 -3.46 -3.08 -7.74
N LEU A 77 -4.14 -2.71 -8.82
CA LEU A 77 -5.54 -3.08 -9.04
C LEU A 77 -5.71 -4.49 -9.66
N SER A 78 -4.62 -5.13 -10.11
CA SER A 78 -4.67 -6.52 -10.56
C SER A 78 -4.95 -7.51 -9.43
N GLY A 79 -4.70 -7.12 -8.17
CA GLY A 79 -4.94 -7.92 -6.97
C GLY A 79 -3.95 -9.05 -6.71
N ASP A 80 -2.86 -9.14 -7.48
CA ASP A 80 -1.77 -10.10 -7.27
C ASP A 80 -0.41 -9.40 -7.40
N PRO A 81 -0.03 -8.60 -6.38
CA PRO A 81 1.15 -7.76 -6.48
C PRO A 81 2.44 -8.56 -6.22
N ASP A 82 3.40 -8.52 -7.14
CA ASP A 82 4.76 -9.01 -6.88
C ASP A 82 5.49 -8.03 -5.95
N ALA A 83 5.53 -8.37 -4.66
CA ALA A 83 6.18 -7.60 -3.60
C ALA A 83 7.61 -7.16 -3.95
N ARG A 84 8.40 -8.03 -4.59
CA ARG A 84 9.81 -7.74 -4.90
C ARG A 84 9.95 -6.64 -5.95
N ARG A 85 8.98 -6.55 -6.86
CA ARG A 85 8.97 -5.55 -7.94
C ARG A 85 8.27 -4.27 -7.50
N LEU A 86 7.15 -4.39 -6.81
CA LEU A 86 6.29 -3.25 -6.47
C LEU A 86 6.74 -2.50 -5.24
N LEU A 87 7.25 -3.16 -4.21
CA LEU A 87 7.66 -2.48 -2.98
C LEU A 87 8.67 -1.34 -3.24
N PRO A 88 9.77 -1.52 -4.02
CA PRO A 88 10.67 -0.40 -4.30
C PRO A 88 10.02 0.72 -5.13
N ALA A 89 9.05 0.41 -5.99
CA ALA A 89 8.30 1.43 -6.74
C ALA A 89 7.35 2.21 -5.81
N LEU A 90 6.69 1.50 -4.90
CA LEU A 90 5.80 2.07 -3.88
C LEU A 90 6.55 2.94 -2.87
N VAL A 91 7.77 2.58 -2.49
CA VAL A 91 8.61 3.43 -1.62
C VAL A 91 8.78 4.82 -2.25
N LYS A 92 9.13 4.87 -3.54
CA LYS A 92 9.31 6.14 -4.26
C LYS A 92 8.00 6.89 -4.47
N ALA A 93 6.92 6.16 -4.77
CA ALA A 93 5.60 6.75 -4.97
C ALA A 93 5.04 7.37 -3.69
N VAL A 94 5.17 6.66 -2.56
CA VAL A 94 4.76 7.16 -1.25
C VAL A 94 5.63 8.34 -0.80
N ASP A 95 6.93 8.31 -1.06
CA ASP A 95 7.83 9.44 -0.79
C ASP A 95 7.43 10.68 -1.60
N ALA A 96 7.11 10.52 -2.89
CA ALA A 96 6.68 11.60 -3.77
C ALA A 96 5.33 12.24 -3.34
N VAL A 97 4.40 11.44 -2.79
CA VAL A 97 3.12 11.94 -2.28
C VAL A 97 3.26 12.51 -0.86
N GLY A 98 4.16 11.95 -0.07
CA GLY A 98 4.33 12.24 1.36
C GLY A 98 3.59 11.23 2.23
N GLN A 99 4.32 10.60 3.16
CA GLN A 99 3.80 9.54 4.04
C GLN A 99 2.58 9.97 4.86
N GLU A 100 2.56 11.21 5.38
CA GLU A 100 1.42 11.72 6.14
C GLU A 100 0.15 11.85 5.29
N ALA A 101 0.28 12.27 4.04
CA ALA A 101 -0.85 12.43 3.14
C ALA A 101 -1.47 11.06 2.81
N VAL A 102 -0.62 10.06 2.53
CA VAL A 102 -1.05 8.67 2.34
C VAL A 102 -1.70 8.11 3.61
N GLY A 103 -1.10 8.34 4.78
CA GLY A 103 -1.66 7.90 6.06
C GLY A 103 -3.05 8.49 6.35
N ARG A 104 -3.22 9.81 6.14
CA ARG A 104 -4.53 10.48 6.30
C ARG A 104 -5.58 9.93 5.34
N MET A 105 -5.20 9.67 4.08
CA MET A 105 -6.09 9.06 3.08
C MET A 105 -6.56 7.68 3.55
N ILE A 106 -5.65 6.81 3.98
CA ILE A 106 -6.00 5.46 4.43
C ILE A 106 -6.90 5.52 5.67
N ASN A 107 -6.56 6.33 6.67
CA ASN A 107 -7.37 6.46 7.89
C ASN A 107 -8.80 6.89 7.57
N ARG A 108 -8.98 7.91 6.71
CA ARG A 108 -10.31 8.37 6.29
C ARG A 108 -11.13 7.26 5.62
N LEU A 109 -10.50 6.42 4.80
CA LEU A 109 -11.19 5.34 4.08
C LEU A 109 -11.46 4.11 4.96
N MET A 110 -10.67 3.91 6.01
CA MET A 110 -10.79 2.78 6.93
C MET A 110 -11.71 3.10 8.12
N GLU A 111 -11.73 4.34 8.60
CA GLU A 111 -12.58 4.85 9.67
C GLU A 111 -13.94 5.37 9.17
N GLY A 112 -14.14 5.39 7.84
CA GLY A 112 -15.39 5.77 7.20
C GLY A 112 -16.55 4.83 7.58
N ASN A 113 -17.28 5.21 8.64
CA ASN A 113 -18.71 4.98 8.84
C ASN A 113 -19.52 5.87 7.90
#